data_AF-A0A3C0UEK6-F1
#
_entry.id   AF-A0A3C0UEK6-F1
#
_cell.length_a   1.000
_cell.length_b   1.000
_cell.length_c   1.000
_cell.angle_alpha   90.00
_cell.angle_beta   90.00
_cell.angle_gamma   90.00
#
_symmetry.space_group_name_H-M   'P 1'
#
loop_
_entity.id
_entity.type
_entity.pdbx_description
1 polymer ?
#
loop_
_entity_poly.entity_id
_entity_poly.type
_entity_poly.pdbx_seq_one_letter_code
_entity_poly.pdbx_strand_id
1 'polypeptide(L)'
;QAAIESGWGKYCIGKYNLFGRKYNGSGAYIEKVTDEYIDGEWLTITAKFQDYASLEEAVEDWCILLTQEPVYEGCLAYRDHAEQFIQALAPIYATDPDYEDKVLATIHANDLTQFDC
;
A
#
# COMPACT_ATOMS: atom_id res chain seq x y z
N GLN A 1 -3.82 5.13 2.41
CA GLN A 1 -2.51 4.47 2.19
C GLN A 1 -1.59 5.26 1.25
N ALA A 2 -1.98 5.55 0.00
CA ALA A 2 -1.10 6.23 -0.98
C ALA A 2 -0.37 7.48 -0.46
N ALA A 3 -1.02 8.32 0.34
CA ALA A 3 -0.38 9.51 0.94
C ALA A 3 0.82 9.18 1.83
N ILE A 4 0.83 8.05 2.54
CA ILE A 4 1.96 7.65 3.39
C ILE A 4 3.03 6.99 2.56
N GLU A 5 2.63 6.01 1.75
CA GLU A 5 3.52 5.21 0.90
C GLU A 5 4.34 6.09 -0.06
N SER A 6 3.73 7.18 -0.55
CA SER A 6 4.38 8.11 -1.46
C SER A 6 4.95 9.37 -0.78
N GLY A 7 4.85 9.49 0.54
CA GLY A 7 5.19 10.72 1.26
C GLY A 7 4.47 11.95 0.66
N TRP A 8 3.16 11.85 0.52
CA TRP A 8 2.27 12.85 -0.09
C TRP A 8 2.60 13.15 -1.55
N GLY A 9 2.94 12.10 -2.31
CA GLY A 9 3.30 12.20 -3.73
C GLY A 9 4.72 12.71 -3.97
N LYS A 10 5.51 13.00 -2.93
CA LYS A 10 6.90 13.44 -3.05
C LYS A 10 7.81 12.32 -3.59
N TYR A 11 7.47 11.08 -3.27
CA TYR A 11 8.19 9.88 -3.70
C TYR A 11 7.21 8.97 -4.41
N CYS A 12 7.44 8.73 -5.70
CA CYS A 12 6.69 7.74 -6.46
C CYS A 12 7.67 6.71 -7.01
N ILE A 13 7.31 5.43 -6.92
CA ILE A 13 8.01 4.40 -7.66
C ILE A 13 7.52 4.46 -9.10
N GLY A 14 8.46 4.57 -10.06
CA GLY A 14 8.09 4.91 -11.43
C GLY A 14 7.33 6.23 -11.49
N LYS A 15 6.23 6.26 -12.24
CA LYS A 15 5.42 7.48 -12.43
C LYS A 15 4.13 7.50 -11.61
N TYR A 16 3.53 6.34 -11.33
CA TYR A 16 2.21 6.28 -10.68
C TYR A 16 2.06 5.20 -9.59
N ASN A 17 3.10 4.44 -9.26
CA ASN A 17 3.03 3.49 -8.15
C ASN A 17 3.17 4.22 -6.81
N LEU A 18 2.05 4.78 -6.36
CA LEU A 18 1.91 5.50 -5.08
C LEU A 18 1.66 4.56 -3.90
N PHE A 19 1.48 3.26 -4.14
CA PHE A 19 1.09 2.28 -3.13
C PHE A 19 2.24 1.36 -2.70
N GLY A 20 3.42 1.48 -3.31
CA GLY A 20 4.55 0.58 -3.03
C GLY A 20 4.31 -0.85 -3.52
N ARG A 21 3.45 -1.06 -4.52
CA ARG A 21 3.05 -2.38 -4.98
C ARG A 21 4.23 -3.14 -5.60
N LYS A 22 4.65 -4.23 -4.94
CA LYS A 22 5.67 -5.16 -5.47
C LYS A 22 5.18 -5.84 -6.75
N TYR A 23 6.10 -6.18 -7.63
CA TYR A 23 5.80 -6.87 -8.89
C TYR A 23 5.17 -8.24 -8.64
N ASN A 24 4.02 -8.51 -9.25
CA ASN A 24 3.26 -9.75 -9.04
C ASN A 24 3.59 -10.86 -10.05
N GLY A 25 4.57 -10.66 -10.93
CA GLY A 25 4.93 -11.62 -11.99
C GLY A 25 4.36 -11.29 -13.38
N SER A 26 3.51 -10.28 -13.50
CA SER A 26 2.91 -9.85 -14.76
C SER A 26 2.90 -8.32 -14.92
N GLY A 27 2.95 -7.86 -16.18
CA GLY A 27 2.96 -6.43 -16.52
C GLY A 27 4.36 -5.79 -16.57
N ALA A 28 4.40 -4.47 -16.57
CA ALA A 28 5.65 -3.70 -16.54
C ALA A 28 6.15 -3.55 -15.10
N TYR A 29 7.46 -3.50 -14.92
CA TYR A 29 8.07 -3.31 -13.61
C TYR A 29 9.30 -2.39 -13.68
N ILE A 30 9.66 -1.85 -12.52
CA ILE A 30 10.91 -1.13 -12.29
C ILE A 30 11.64 -1.72 -11.08
N GLU A 31 12.96 -1.75 -11.14
CA GLU A 31 13.82 -2.15 -10.02
C GLU A 31 14.22 -0.93 -9.19
N LYS A 32 14.07 -1.05 -7.87
CA LYS A 32 14.42 -0.01 -6.90
C LYS A 32 15.10 -0.64 -5.70
N VAL A 33 16.06 0.10 -5.16
CA VAL A 33 16.61 -0.20 -3.84
C VAL A 33 15.59 0.18 -2.78
N THR A 34 15.32 -0.72 -1.85
CA THR A 34 14.37 -0.56 -0.74
C THR A 34 14.90 -1.25 0.52
N ASP A 35 14.47 -0.79 1.69
CA ASP A 35 14.82 -1.37 2.97
C ASP A 35 13.67 -2.27 3.44
N GLU A 36 13.96 -3.54 3.70
CA GLU A 36 13.00 -4.54 4.15
C GLU A 36 13.39 -5.02 5.55
N TYR A 37 12.40 -5.25 6.42
CA TYR A 37 12.63 -5.85 7.73
C TYR A 37 12.36 -7.36 7.65
N ILE A 38 13.41 -8.18 7.67
CA ILE A 38 13.34 -9.64 7.50
C ILE A 38 14.11 -10.29 8.66
N ASP A 39 13.49 -11.28 9.31
CA ASP A 39 14.10 -12.05 10.41
C ASP A 39 14.67 -11.21 11.56
N GLY A 40 14.12 -10.01 11.79
CA GLY A 40 14.54 -9.11 12.87
C GLY A 40 15.59 -8.08 12.50
N GLU A 41 16.03 -8.01 11.24
CA GLU A 41 17.06 -7.09 10.76
C GLU A 41 16.58 -6.28 9.54
N TRP A 42 17.07 -5.04 9.42
CA TRP A 42 16.86 -4.20 8.24
C TRP A 42 17.87 -4.57 7.15
N LEU A 43 17.37 -4.94 5.97
CA LEU A 43 18.15 -5.30 4.81
C LEU A 43 17.82 -4.38 3.64
N THR A 44 18.86 -3.76 3.06
CA THR A 44 18.73 -3.00 1.82
C THR A 44 18.84 -3.95 0.63
N ILE A 45 17.76 -4.13 -0.12
CA ILE A 45 17.70 -5.03 -1.28
C ILE A 45 17.23 -4.29 -2.54
N THR A 46 17.58 -4.83 -3.70
CA THR A 46 16.93 -4.45 -4.96
C THR A 46 15.65 -5.26 -5.13
N ALA A 47 14.50 -4.60 -5.10
CA ALA A 47 13.20 -5.21 -5.31
C ALA A 47 12.54 -4.73 -6.61
N LYS A 48 11.64 -5.55 -7.15
CA LYS A 48 10.82 -5.22 -8.31
C LYS A 48 9.47 -4.67 -7.85
N PHE A 49 9.08 -3.55 -8.40
CA PHE A 49 7.80 -2.91 -8.16
C PHE A 49 7.03 -2.77 -9.46
N GLN A 50 5.71 -2.84 -9.40
CA GLN A 50 4.86 -2.58 -10.56
C GLN A 50 5.11 -1.18 -11.11
N ASP A 51 5.14 -1.05 -12.43
CA ASP A 51 5.17 0.23 -13.13
C ASP A 51 3.91 0.39 -13.97
N TYR A 52 3.27 1.55 -13.87
CA TYR A 52 1.95 1.80 -14.42
C TYR A 52 2.01 2.92 -15.46
N ALA A 53 1.13 2.90 -16.45
CA ALA A 53 1.03 3.96 -17.45
C ALA A 53 0.13 5.13 -16.98
N SER A 54 -0.70 4.90 -15.96
CA SER A 54 -1.59 5.92 -15.37
C SER A 54 -1.84 5.68 -13.88
N LEU A 55 -2.37 6.70 -13.20
CA LEU A 55 -2.85 6.56 -11.82
C LEU A 55 -4.06 5.63 -11.72
N GLU A 56 -4.91 5.61 -12.75
CA GLU A 56 -6.10 4.74 -12.80
C GLU A 56 -5.70 3.26 -12.79
N GLU A 57 -4.71 2.87 -13.60
CA GLU A 57 -4.15 1.51 -13.58
C GLU A 57 -3.56 1.13 -12.22
N ALA A 58 -2.88 2.07 -11.56
CA ALA A 58 -2.30 1.83 -10.24
C ALA A 58 -3.39 1.59 -9.17
N VAL A 59 -4.48 2.35 -9.22
CA VAL A 59 -5.64 2.16 -8.33
C VAL A 59 -6.37 0.86 -8.66
N GLU A 60 -6.54 0.52 -9.94
CA GLU A 60 -7.17 -0.72 -10.36
C GLU A 60 -6.39 -1.95 -9.90
N ASP A 61 -5.07 -2.01 -10.12
CA ASP A 61 -4.22 -3.12 -9.65
C ASP A 61 -4.22 -3.24 -8.12
N TRP A 62 -4.30 -2.11 -7.41
CA TRP A 62 -4.45 -2.11 -5.96
C TRP A 62 -5.82 -2.64 -5.50
N CYS A 63 -6.91 -2.32 -6.20
CA CYS A 63 -8.22 -2.93 -5.95
C CYS A 63 -8.23 -4.42 -6.27
N ILE A 64 -7.56 -4.84 -7.35
CA ILE A 64 -7.40 -6.25 -7.75
C ILE A 64 -6.66 -7.02 -6.65
N LEU A 65 -5.57 -6.47 -6.12
CA LEU A 65 -4.85 -7.06 -4.98
C LEU A 65 -5.81 -7.41 -3.85
N LEU A 66 -6.56 -6.41 -3.38
CA LEU A 66 -7.44 -6.59 -2.22
C LEU A 66 -8.58 -7.56 -2.47
N THR A 67 -9.05 -7.65 -3.71
CA THR A 67 -10.24 -8.44 -4.08
C THR A 67 -9.92 -9.85 -4.55
N GLN A 68 -8.70 -10.12 -4.99
CA GLN A 68 -8.31 -11.42 -5.56
C GLN A 68 -7.34 -12.22 -4.70
N GLU A 69 -6.59 -11.58 -3.81
CA GLU A 69 -5.68 -12.28 -2.90
C GLU A 69 -6.41 -12.70 -1.61
N PRO A 70 -6.57 -14.00 -1.33
CA PRO A 70 -7.40 -14.49 -0.22
C PRO A 70 -7.01 -13.95 1.15
N VAL A 71 -5.74 -13.59 1.32
CA VAL A 71 -5.23 -13.02 2.58
C VAL A 71 -5.92 -11.70 2.93
N TYR A 72 -6.45 -10.94 1.96
CA TYR A 72 -7.15 -9.66 2.18
C TYR A 72 -8.67 -9.78 2.33
N GLU A 73 -9.27 -10.98 2.20
CA GLU A 73 -10.72 -11.15 2.30
C GLU A 73 -11.30 -10.61 3.62
N GLY A 74 -10.56 -10.80 4.72
CA GLY A 74 -10.95 -10.28 6.04
C GLY A 74 -11.01 -8.76 6.11
N CYS A 75 -10.21 -8.05 5.30
CA CYS A 75 -10.24 -6.58 5.23
C CYS A 75 -11.51 -6.09 4.55
N LEU A 76 -11.97 -6.79 3.49
CA LEU A 76 -13.13 -6.38 2.70
C LEU A 76 -14.45 -6.39 3.49
N ALA A 77 -14.51 -7.15 4.60
CA ALA A 77 -15.64 -7.10 5.53
C ALA A 77 -15.82 -5.71 6.17
N TYR A 78 -14.78 -4.88 6.18
CA TYR A 78 -14.75 -3.53 6.75
C TYR A 78 -14.61 -2.44 5.69
N ARG A 79 -14.89 -2.73 4.41
CA ARG A 79 -14.68 -1.76 3.30
C ARG A 79 -15.39 -0.40 3.49
N ASP A 80 -16.48 -0.38 4.26
CA ASP A 80 -17.28 0.82 4.56
C ASP A 80 -16.88 1.46 5.91
N HIS A 81 -15.78 1.00 6.50
CA HIS A 81 -15.30 1.34 7.84
C HIS A 81 -13.77 1.50 7.82
N ALA A 82 -13.27 2.67 7.42
CA ALA A 82 -11.86 2.90 7.13
C ALA A 82 -10.90 2.50 8.27
N GLU A 83 -11.24 2.77 9.54
CA GLU A 83 -10.37 2.41 10.66
C GLU A 83 -10.21 0.89 10.81
N GLN A 84 -11.33 0.16 10.83
CA GLN A 84 -11.35 -1.29 10.92
C GLN A 84 -10.72 -1.94 9.67
N PHE A 85 -10.89 -1.33 8.51
CA PHE A 85 -10.23 -1.76 7.27
C PHE A 85 -8.70 -1.69 7.41
N ILE A 86 -8.17 -0.57 7.92
CA ILE A 86 -6.73 -0.39 8.12
C ILE A 86 -6.18 -1.32 9.20
N GLN A 87 -6.91 -1.52 10.31
CA GLN A 87 -6.56 -2.49 11.35
C GLN A 87 -6.42 -3.91 10.80
N ALA A 88 -7.36 -4.34 9.95
CA ALA A 88 -7.31 -5.65 9.32
C ALA A 88 -6.18 -5.75 8.28
N LEU A 89 -5.92 -4.68 7.53
CA LEU A 89 -4.98 -4.65 6.43
C LEU A 89 -3.52 -4.53 6.88
N ALA A 90 -3.23 -3.72 7.90
CA ALA A 90 -1.88 -3.39 8.35
C ALA A 90 -0.97 -4.62 8.56
N PRO A 91 -1.37 -5.68 9.30
CA PRO A 91 -0.50 -6.84 9.54
C PRO A 91 -0.21 -7.68 8.29
N ILE A 92 -0.98 -7.49 7.20
CA ILE A 92 -0.81 -8.21 5.93
C ILE A 92 0.05 -7.38 4.97
N TYR A 93 -0.16 -6.06 4.95
CA TYR A 93 0.38 -5.17 3.94
C TYR A 93 1.79 -4.69 4.26
N ALA A 94 2.12 -4.49 5.54
CA ALA A 94 3.40 -3.97 5.98
C ALA A 94 3.96 -4.77 7.16
N THR A 95 5.28 -4.91 7.20
CA THR A 95 6.00 -5.50 8.34
C THR A 95 6.35 -4.46 9.42
N ASP A 96 6.13 -3.17 9.13
CA ASP A 96 6.34 -2.07 10.06
C ASP A 96 5.29 -2.13 11.19
N PRO A 97 5.72 -2.32 12.47
CA PRO A 97 4.79 -2.46 13.59
C PRO A 97 3.96 -1.20 13.84
N ASP A 98 4.42 -0.03 13.40
CA ASP A 98 3.72 1.25 13.59
C ASP A 98 2.88 1.63 12.36
N TYR A 99 2.74 0.73 11.37
CA TYR A 99 2.06 1.03 10.11
C TYR A 99 0.61 1.44 10.30
N GLU A 100 -0.14 0.68 11.12
CA GLU A 100 -1.53 0.98 11.45
C GLU A 100 -1.67 2.40 12.01
N ASP A 101 -0.91 2.71 13.07
CA ASP A 101 -0.96 4.00 13.75
C ASP A 101 -0.61 5.16 12.82
N LYS A 102 0.39 4.99 11.95
CA LYS A 102 0.76 6.01 10.94
C LYS A 102 -0.38 6.29 9.97
N VAL A 103 -1.08 5.24 9.52
CA VAL A 103 -2.21 5.36 8.60
C VAL A 103 -3.41 6.01 9.26
N LEU A 104 -3.80 5.56 10.46
CA LEU A 104 -4.91 6.14 11.20
C LEU A 104 -4.64 7.61 11.57
N ALA A 105 -3.45 7.92 12.06
CA ALA A 105 -3.07 9.30 12.38
C ALA A 105 -3.16 10.22 11.15
N THR A 106 -2.78 9.71 9.97
CA THR A 106 -2.91 10.47 8.71
C THR A 106 -4.36 10.67 8.31
N ILE A 107 -5.21 9.66 8.45
CA ILE A 107 -6.65 9.76 8.17
C ILE A 107 -7.28 10.83 9.07
N HIS A 108 -7.05 10.76 10.38
CA HIS A 108 -7.64 11.69 11.35
C HIS A 108 -7.12 13.12 11.18
N ALA A 109 -5.82 13.31 11.01
CA ALA A 109 -5.22 14.63 10.90
C ALA A 109 -5.68 15.40 9.63
N ASN A 110 -6.19 14.70 8.62
CA ASN A 110 -6.60 15.28 7.34
C ASN A 110 -8.08 15.07 7.03
N ASP A 111 -8.87 14.57 8.00
CA ASP A 111 -10.30 14.32 7.86
C ASP A 111 -10.65 13.48 6.62
N LEU A 112 -9.84 12.45 6.32
CA LEU A 112 -9.95 11.72 5.06
C LEU A 112 -11.22 10.85 4.97
N THR A 113 -11.86 10.55 6.10
CA THR A 113 -13.14 9.83 6.14
C THR A 113 -14.28 10.61 5.46
N GLN A 114 -14.10 11.90 5.18
CA GLN A 114 -15.06 12.68 4.39
C GLN A 114 -15.24 12.16 2.95
N PHE A 115 -14.32 11.31 2.47
CA PHE A 115 -14.37 10.68 1.15
C PHE A 115 -14.93 9.25 1.17
N ASP A 116 -15.28 8.72 2.36
CA ASP A 116 -15.92 7.42 2.53
C ASP A 116 -17.43 7.58 2.26
N CYS A 117 -17.81 7.56 0.98
CA CYS A 117 -19.20 7.73 0.53
C CYS A 117 -19.95 6.40 0.36
#